data_AF-A0A7V3P0Y5-F1
#
_entry.id   AF-A0A7V3P0Y5-F1
#
_cell.length_a   1.000
_cell.length_b   1.000
_cell.length_c   1.000
_cell.angle_alpha   90.00
_cell.angle_beta   90.00
_cell.angle_gamma   90.00
#
_symmetry.space_group_name_H-M   'P 1'
#
loop_
_entity.id
_entity.type
_entity.pdbx_description
1 polymer ?
#
loop_
_entity_poly.entity_id
_entity_poly.type
_entity_poly.pdbx_seq_one_letter_code
_entity_poly.pdbx_strand_id
1 'polypeptide(L)'
;MVEIYHVCVLSATGCSFLNTGAIIDAVMHHHGTSDHNKHKSRTRLEGVAPASIIREDFAAFDARVILRCSYDVEQLILIQSIEGHAHEGHGLFYGRKFPNTTIDDIAKALRLNPEMVKADRQELIDEIFDFARRAIAGERERIACNAEGRPLLRCGTLRQIEIEPSGVLRGLYLGGMRDSAEIRKLANERYGIQMGYGKCRLVDQAVMVSLGLDGYQLAKQGHEHELEEFERAGLFADSDDENVQYMYVRYKEGPGASDDAAVVAAGKLWGLSAAVGCWLADAIDTLEKYVPVYSDQDFDLSLYIEQNYPDLGVTRDDAVDLAFLSAIPADMEESLPDSSLRDFLQIDRKHDQCALESHLAYLASVAFAPMDLDHGQCTNIEFYDYMEKRLESFQPVR
;
A
#
# COMPACT_ATOMS: atom_id res chain seq x y z
N MET A 1 -42.86 -31.73 -30.50
CA MET A 1 -43.11 -31.34 -31.90
C MET A 1 -42.66 -29.89 -32.01
N VAL A 2 -41.41 -29.62 -32.38
CA VAL A 2 -40.84 -29.65 -33.75
C VAL A 2 -41.45 -28.58 -34.64
N GLU A 3 -40.63 -27.60 -35.00
CA GLU A 3 -40.45 -26.90 -36.31
C GLU A 3 -39.52 -25.70 -36.02
N ILE A 4 -38.22 -25.69 -36.34
CA ILE A 4 -37.52 -25.66 -37.65
C ILE A 4 -38.04 -24.55 -38.58
N TYR A 5 -37.24 -23.50 -38.74
CA TYR A 5 -36.94 -22.92 -40.06
C TYR A 5 -35.45 -22.55 -40.15
N HIS A 6 -34.81 -23.14 -41.16
CA HIS A 6 -33.48 -22.86 -41.69
C HIS A 6 -33.63 -21.89 -42.90
N VAL A 7 -32.50 -21.26 -43.27
CA VAL A 7 -32.00 -20.84 -44.62
C VAL A 7 -31.38 -19.44 -44.49
N CYS A 8 -30.07 -19.21 -44.43
CA CYS A 8 -28.92 -19.57 -45.29
C CYS A 8 -28.78 -18.68 -46.54
N VAL A 9 -27.66 -17.93 -46.66
CA VAL A 9 -26.88 -17.77 -47.90
C VAL A 9 -25.39 -17.53 -47.56
N LEU A 10 -24.55 -18.36 -48.16
CA LEU A 10 -23.09 -18.34 -48.26
C LEU A 10 -22.67 -17.97 -49.70
N SER A 11 -21.51 -17.34 -49.89
CA SER A 11 -20.48 -17.65 -50.93
C SER A 11 -19.30 -16.68 -50.74
N ALA A 12 -18.04 -17.04 -50.48
CA ALA A 12 -17.08 -18.02 -51.02
C ALA A 12 -16.36 -17.57 -52.32
N THR A 13 -15.02 -17.56 -52.26
CA THR A 13 -13.93 -17.76 -53.28
C THR A 13 -12.81 -16.73 -53.10
N GLY A 14 -11.49 -17.03 -53.10
CA GLY A 14 -10.69 -18.26 -53.22
C GLY A 14 -9.19 -17.92 -53.42
N CYS A 15 -8.29 -18.87 -53.08
CA CYS A 15 -6.92 -19.15 -53.62
C CYS A 15 -5.84 -18.03 -53.73
N SER A 16 -4.51 -18.23 -53.61
CA SER A 16 -3.58 -19.28 -53.11
C SER A 16 -2.13 -18.78 -53.40
N PHE A 17 -1.12 -19.40 -52.76
CA PHE A 17 0.30 -19.59 -53.17
C PHE A 17 1.49 -18.73 -52.65
N LEU A 18 2.53 -19.50 -52.25
CA LEU A 18 4.00 -19.29 -52.10
C LEU A 18 4.48 -18.56 -50.82
N ASN A 19 5.10 -19.21 -49.81
CA ASN A 19 6.33 -20.04 -49.71
C ASN A 19 7.65 -19.25 -49.74
N THR A 20 8.30 -19.13 -48.58
CA THR A 20 9.76 -19.02 -48.31
C THR A 20 9.93 -18.89 -46.78
N GLY A 21 10.41 -19.92 -46.06
CA GLY A 21 11.82 -20.13 -45.73
C GLY A 21 12.10 -19.64 -44.29
N ALA A 22 11.96 -20.48 -43.26
CA ALA A 22 12.97 -21.38 -42.68
C ALA A 22 13.89 -20.73 -41.61
N ILE A 23 14.31 -21.56 -40.63
CA ILE A 23 15.43 -21.40 -39.65
C ILE A 23 14.93 -20.83 -38.29
N ILE A 24 14.87 -21.54 -37.13
CA ILE A 24 15.73 -22.58 -36.49
C ILE A 24 14.90 -23.54 -35.60
N ASP A 25 15.26 -24.81 -35.68
CA ASP A 25 14.90 -25.94 -34.81
C ASP A 25 15.86 -26.11 -33.61
N ALA A 26 15.40 -26.90 -32.63
CA ALA A 26 16.14 -27.63 -31.59
C ALA A 26 16.40 -26.88 -30.26
N VAL A 27 16.09 -27.42 -29.07
CA VAL A 27 16.22 -28.82 -28.63
C VAL A 27 15.12 -29.18 -27.62
N MET A 28 14.40 -30.27 -27.90
CA MET A 28 13.59 -31.03 -26.94
C MET A 28 14.26 -32.39 -26.70
N HIS A 29 14.10 -32.89 -25.47
CA HIS A 29 14.38 -34.24 -24.95
C HIS A 29 15.76 -34.53 -24.34
N HIS A 30 15.82 -34.34 -23.02
CA HIS A 30 16.38 -35.37 -22.14
C HIS A 30 15.37 -35.74 -21.04
N HIS A 31 14.99 -37.02 -21.05
CA HIS A 31 14.33 -37.71 -19.95
C HIS A 31 15.34 -37.89 -18.80
N GLY A 32 14.96 -37.46 -17.60
CA GLY A 32 15.68 -37.72 -16.37
C GLY A 32 14.71 -37.77 -15.20
N THR A 33 14.25 -38.99 -14.92
CA THR A 33 13.87 -39.54 -13.60
C THR A 33 13.15 -38.66 -12.58
N SER A 34 11.96 -39.14 -12.20
CA SER A 34 11.15 -38.70 -11.07
C SER A 34 11.98 -38.59 -9.78
N ASP A 35 12.25 -37.36 -9.35
CA ASP A 35 12.55 -37.12 -7.95
C ASP A 35 11.22 -37.01 -7.20
N HIS A 36 11.00 -37.99 -6.33
CA HIS A 36 9.92 -37.94 -5.37
C HIS A 36 10.04 -36.64 -4.57
N ASN A 37 9.11 -35.72 -4.82
CA ASN A 37 8.80 -34.56 -4.02
C ASN A 37 8.63 -35.01 -2.56
N LYS A 38 9.74 -35.00 -1.81
CA LYS A 38 9.70 -34.95 -0.36
C LYS A 38 9.19 -33.56 -0.03
N HIS A 39 7.87 -33.43 0.12
CA HIS A 39 7.30 -32.43 1.02
C HIS A 39 7.94 -32.66 2.38
N LYS A 40 9.10 -32.05 2.62
CA LYS A 40 9.61 -31.84 3.97
C LYS A 40 8.51 -31.04 4.66
N SER A 41 7.81 -31.71 5.56
CA SER A 41 6.93 -31.08 6.53
C SER A 41 7.73 -29.95 7.18
N ARG A 42 7.42 -28.72 6.77
CA ARG A 42 8.00 -27.49 7.28
C ARG A 42 7.90 -27.53 8.80
N THR A 43 9.03 -27.51 9.47
CA THR A 43 9.06 -27.19 10.89
C THR A 43 8.68 -25.72 10.95
N ARG A 44 7.48 -25.43 11.44
CA ARG A 44 6.99 -24.06 11.60
C ARG A 44 8.05 -23.26 12.37
N LEU A 45 8.45 -22.10 11.85
CA LEU A 45 9.33 -21.21 12.61
C LEU A 45 8.73 -20.98 14.00
N GLU A 46 9.57 -20.99 15.02
CA GLU A 46 9.11 -20.67 16.37
C GLU A 46 8.53 -19.25 16.35
N GLY A 47 7.44 -18.99 17.08
CA GLY A 47 6.79 -17.68 17.08
C GLY A 47 5.76 -17.42 15.98
N VAL A 48 5.36 -18.43 15.18
CA VAL A 48 4.20 -18.32 14.27
C VAL A 48 2.89 -18.71 14.99
N ALA A 49 1.84 -17.89 14.87
CA ALA A 49 0.57 -18.10 15.56
C ALA A 49 -0.21 -19.34 15.11
N PRO A 50 -0.86 -20.12 16.01
CA PRO A 50 -1.76 -21.22 15.63
C PRO A 50 -2.83 -20.85 14.59
N ALA A 51 -3.11 -21.71 13.60
CA ALA A 51 -4.14 -21.41 12.60
C ALA A 51 -5.56 -21.26 13.19
N SER A 52 -5.84 -21.85 14.36
CA SER A 52 -7.12 -21.66 15.05
C SER A 52 -7.28 -20.22 15.57
N ILE A 53 -6.26 -19.67 16.24
CA ILE A 53 -6.34 -18.32 16.82
C ILE A 53 -6.43 -17.26 15.73
N ILE A 54 -5.70 -17.44 14.62
CA ILE A 54 -5.77 -16.55 13.44
C ILE A 54 -7.20 -16.50 12.89
N ARG A 55 -7.83 -17.67 12.69
CA ARG A 55 -9.21 -17.75 12.16
C ARG A 55 -10.22 -17.12 13.10
N GLU A 56 -10.09 -17.37 14.40
CA GLU A 56 -10.99 -16.81 15.40
C GLU A 56 -10.84 -15.27 15.46
N ASP A 57 -9.61 -14.76 15.43
CA ASP A 57 -9.34 -13.32 15.44
C ASP A 57 -9.88 -12.65 14.18
N PHE A 58 -9.60 -13.21 13.01
CA PHE A 58 -10.12 -12.70 11.73
C PHE A 58 -11.65 -12.67 11.72
N ALA A 59 -12.32 -13.76 12.10
CA ALA A 59 -13.79 -13.81 12.11
C ALA A 59 -14.41 -12.80 13.10
N ALA A 60 -13.79 -12.61 14.28
CA ALA A 60 -14.24 -11.63 15.24
C ALA A 60 -14.00 -10.19 14.76
N PHE A 61 -12.91 -9.96 14.03
CA PHE A 61 -12.55 -8.66 13.46
C PHE A 61 -13.45 -8.29 12.27
N ASP A 62 -13.60 -9.20 11.30
CA ASP A 62 -14.49 -9.09 10.13
C ASP A 62 -15.95 -8.81 10.52
N ALA A 63 -16.44 -9.43 11.60
CA ALA A 63 -17.81 -9.17 12.09
C ALA A 63 -18.00 -7.74 12.64
N ARG A 64 -16.92 -7.06 13.04
CA ARG A 64 -16.95 -5.76 13.71
C ARG A 64 -16.58 -4.62 12.78
N VAL A 65 -15.61 -4.83 11.90
CA VAL A 65 -15.10 -3.82 10.99
C VAL A 65 -15.88 -3.88 9.68
N ILE A 66 -16.25 -2.71 9.15
CA ILE A 66 -16.83 -2.58 7.82
C ILE A 66 -16.09 -1.44 7.15
N LEU A 67 -15.58 -1.67 5.96
CA LEU A 67 -14.80 -0.71 5.17
C LEU A 67 -15.66 -0.13 4.04
N ARG A 68 -15.39 1.12 3.65
CA ARG A 68 -16.04 1.82 2.54
C ARG A 68 -15.50 1.34 1.18
N CYS A 69 -15.51 0.03 0.95
CA CYS A 69 -15.13 -0.60 -0.31
C CYS A 69 -16.02 -1.83 -0.56
N SER A 70 -15.74 -2.59 -1.63
CA SER A 70 -16.42 -3.87 -1.83
C SER A 70 -15.84 -4.94 -0.90
N TYR A 71 -16.64 -5.95 -0.57
CA TYR A 71 -16.25 -6.98 0.39
C TYR A 71 -14.98 -7.75 0.00
N ASP A 72 -14.77 -8.00 -1.29
CA ASP A 72 -13.54 -8.62 -1.80
C ASP A 72 -12.28 -7.79 -1.48
N VAL A 73 -12.32 -6.47 -1.65
CA VAL A 73 -11.21 -5.58 -1.28
C VAL A 73 -11.06 -5.48 0.23
N GLU A 74 -12.17 -5.45 0.97
CA GLU A 74 -12.16 -5.44 2.44
C GLU A 74 -11.37 -6.64 2.99
N GLN A 75 -11.62 -7.85 2.49
CA GLN A 75 -10.88 -9.03 2.94
C GLN A 75 -9.36 -8.89 2.70
N LEU A 76 -8.94 -8.35 1.55
CA LEU A 76 -7.51 -8.16 1.22
C LEU A 76 -6.81 -7.15 2.14
N ILE A 77 -7.55 -6.19 2.68
CA ILE A 77 -7.04 -5.19 3.64
C ILE A 77 -7.02 -5.76 5.06
N LEU A 78 -8.10 -6.45 5.48
CA LEU A 78 -8.24 -6.94 6.86
C LEU A 78 -7.19 -8.01 7.22
N ILE A 79 -6.76 -8.85 6.28
CA ILE A 79 -5.74 -9.89 6.56
C ILE A 79 -4.43 -9.31 7.13
N GLN A 80 -4.04 -8.11 6.72
CA GLN A 80 -2.82 -7.45 7.20
C GLN A 80 -2.96 -6.96 8.65
N SER A 81 -4.18 -6.60 9.09
CA SER A 81 -4.41 -6.24 10.50
C SER A 81 -4.19 -7.43 11.44
N ILE A 82 -4.46 -8.65 10.99
CA ILE A 82 -4.25 -9.86 11.80
C ILE A 82 -2.76 -10.13 12.03
N GLU A 83 -1.90 -9.77 11.08
CA GLU A 83 -0.45 -9.84 11.26
C GLU A 83 0.00 -8.92 12.40
N GLY A 84 -0.43 -7.65 12.36
CA GLY A 84 -0.17 -6.70 13.43
C GLY A 84 -0.71 -7.17 14.79
N HIS A 85 -1.93 -7.72 14.83
CA HIS A 85 -2.48 -8.30 16.05
C HIS A 85 -1.63 -9.46 16.59
N ALA A 86 -1.16 -10.34 15.71
CA ALA A 86 -0.32 -11.47 16.09
C ALA A 86 1.03 -11.01 16.63
N HIS A 87 1.67 -10.04 15.98
CA HIS A 87 2.98 -9.50 16.39
C HIS A 87 2.91 -8.82 17.75
N GLU A 88 1.88 -8.02 17.99
CA GLU A 88 1.75 -7.26 19.25
C GLU A 88 0.97 -8.00 20.34
N GLY A 89 0.34 -9.13 20.01
CA GLY A 89 -0.51 -9.86 20.94
C GLY A 89 -1.86 -9.18 21.21
N HIS A 90 -2.33 -8.33 20.29
CA HIS A 90 -3.63 -7.67 20.37
C HIS A 90 -4.78 -8.63 20.01
N GLY A 91 -6.03 -8.13 19.97
CA GLY A 91 -7.19 -8.94 19.58
C GLY A 91 -7.36 -10.20 20.44
N LEU A 92 -7.63 -11.33 19.78
CA LEU A 92 -7.77 -12.64 20.42
C LEU A 92 -6.43 -13.34 20.68
N PHE A 93 -5.29 -12.66 20.51
CA PHE A 93 -3.98 -13.21 20.87
C PHE A 93 -3.66 -13.05 22.38
N TYR A 94 -4.49 -12.33 23.14
CA TYR A 94 -4.46 -12.23 24.61
C TYR A 94 -3.09 -11.86 25.21
N GLY A 95 -2.39 -10.91 24.58
CA GLY A 95 -1.06 -10.45 24.98
C GLY A 95 0.08 -11.40 24.60
N ARG A 96 -0.21 -12.55 23.97
CA ARG A 96 0.83 -13.45 23.47
C ARG A 96 1.30 -13.00 22.09
N LYS A 97 2.59 -12.68 21.99
CA LYS A 97 3.22 -12.24 20.74
C LYS A 97 3.65 -13.42 19.87
N PHE A 98 3.46 -13.26 18.57
CA PHE A 98 3.84 -14.19 17.51
C PHE A 98 4.53 -13.43 16.37
N PRO A 99 5.74 -12.90 16.62
CA PRO A 99 6.43 -11.94 15.75
C PRO A 99 6.84 -12.51 14.38
N ASN A 100 6.79 -13.83 14.21
CA ASN A 100 7.12 -14.49 12.94
C ASN A 100 5.89 -14.88 12.12
N THR A 101 4.68 -14.51 12.56
CA THR A 101 3.46 -14.73 11.78
C THR A 101 3.46 -13.83 10.55
N THR A 102 3.27 -14.39 9.36
CA THR A 102 3.23 -13.63 8.11
C THR A 102 1.82 -13.52 7.53
N ILE A 103 1.58 -12.61 6.58
CA ILE A 103 0.34 -12.60 5.78
C ILE A 103 0.13 -13.92 5.02
N ASP A 104 1.20 -14.62 4.62
CA ASP A 104 1.12 -15.95 4.00
C ASP A 104 0.60 -17.03 4.98
N ASP A 105 1.04 -17.00 6.24
CA ASP A 105 0.49 -17.86 7.30
C ASP A 105 -1.01 -17.57 7.53
N ILE A 106 -1.39 -16.29 7.48
CA ILE A 106 -2.78 -15.86 7.67
C ILE A 106 -3.65 -16.34 6.52
N ALA A 107 -3.24 -16.09 5.27
CA ALA A 107 -3.94 -16.58 4.08
C ALA A 107 -4.13 -18.10 4.12
N LYS A 108 -3.09 -18.86 4.47
CA LYS A 108 -3.15 -20.32 4.63
C LYS A 108 -4.09 -20.74 5.76
N ALA A 109 -4.07 -20.06 6.90
CA ALA A 109 -4.95 -20.35 8.03
C ALA A 109 -6.44 -20.15 7.66
N LEU A 110 -6.73 -19.10 6.89
CA LEU A 110 -8.05 -18.78 6.34
C LEU A 110 -8.46 -19.67 5.15
N ARG A 111 -7.59 -20.60 4.72
CA ARG A 111 -7.78 -21.48 3.55
C ARG A 111 -7.90 -20.72 2.23
N LEU A 112 -7.30 -19.54 2.16
CA LEU A 112 -7.11 -18.80 0.91
C LEU A 112 -5.90 -19.34 0.17
N ASN A 113 -5.81 -19.04 -1.12
CA ASN A 113 -4.60 -19.28 -1.91
C ASN A 113 -3.69 -18.05 -1.82
N PRO A 114 -2.51 -18.13 -1.17
CA PRO A 114 -1.57 -17.01 -1.04
C PRO A 114 -1.25 -16.31 -2.36
N GLU A 115 -1.05 -17.07 -3.43
CA GLU A 115 -0.70 -16.53 -4.76
C GLU A 115 -1.85 -15.73 -5.35
N MET A 116 -3.10 -16.14 -5.10
CA MET A 116 -4.27 -15.37 -5.53
C MET A 116 -4.42 -14.10 -4.71
N VAL A 117 -4.25 -14.15 -3.39
CA VAL A 117 -4.31 -12.96 -2.54
C VAL A 117 -3.28 -11.91 -2.98
N LYS A 118 -2.05 -12.35 -3.28
CA LYS A 118 -1.00 -11.49 -3.84
C LYS A 118 -1.40 -10.91 -5.19
N ALA A 119 -1.89 -11.73 -6.10
CA ALA A 119 -2.33 -11.29 -7.43
C ALA A 119 -3.49 -10.29 -7.36
N ASP A 120 -4.48 -10.53 -6.50
CA ASP A 120 -5.64 -9.65 -6.32
C ASP A 120 -5.22 -8.29 -5.73
N ARG A 121 -4.25 -8.27 -4.79
CA ARG A 121 -3.66 -7.01 -4.30
C ARG A 121 -2.89 -6.28 -5.39
N GLN A 122 -2.13 -7.00 -6.22
CA GLN A 122 -1.41 -6.41 -7.34
C GLN A 122 -2.38 -5.84 -8.39
N GLU A 123 -3.51 -6.48 -8.68
CA GLU A 123 -4.53 -5.94 -9.59
C GLU A 123 -5.02 -4.56 -9.13
N LEU A 124 -5.22 -4.37 -7.82
CA LEU A 124 -5.63 -3.07 -7.27
C LEU A 124 -4.56 -1.99 -7.46
N ILE A 125 -3.28 -2.34 -7.32
CA ILE A 125 -2.16 -1.41 -7.58
C ILE A 125 -2.08 -1.10 -9.08
N ASP A 126 -2.16 -2.12 -9.93
CA ASP A 126 -2.09 -2.00 -11.38
C ASP A 126 -3.19 -1.07 -11.91
N GLU A 127 -4.40 -1.12 -11.33
CA GLU A 127 -5.48 -0.19 -11.67
C GLU A 127 -5.13 1.28 -11.38
N ILE A 128 -4.39 1.56 -10.30
CA ILE A 128 -3.93 2.91 -9.96
C ILE A 128 -2.83 3.36 -10.93
N PHE A 129 -1.89 2.47 -11.26
CA PHE A 129 -0.89 2.72 -12.30
C PHE A 129 -1.52 3.00 -13.66
N ASP A 130 -2.53 2.22 -14.05
CA ASP A 130 -3.25 2.42 -15.30
C ASP A 130 -4.03 3.72 -15.31
N PHE A 131 -4.64 4.12 -14.19
CA PHE A 131 -5.22 5.46 -14.05
C PHE A 131 -4.16 6.55 -14.29
N ALA A 132 -2.98 6.44 -13.67
CA ALA A 132 -1.91 7.41 -13.85
C ALA A 132 -1.43 7.48 -15.30
N ARG A 133 -1.20 6.34 -15.95
CA ARG A 133 -0.80 6.26 -17.36
C ARG A 133 -1.82 6.92 -18.29
N ARG A 134 -3.12 6.68 -18.07
CA ARG A 134 -4.20 7.29 -18.85
C ARG A 134 -4.27 8.80 -18.64
N ALA A 135 -4.14 9.26 -17.40
CA ALA A 135 -4.07 10.69 -17.08
C ALA A 135 -2.87 11.37 -17.77
N ILE A 136 -1.70 10.72 -17.78
CA ILE A 136 -0.49 11.19 -18.49
C ILE A 136 -0.72 11.25 -20.00
N ALA A 137 -1.42 10.26 -20.56
CA ALA A 137 -1.80 10.25 -21.98
C ALA A 137 -2.83 11.34 -22.35
N GLY A 138 -3.32 12.11 -21.37
CA GLY A 138 -4.23 13.23 -21.57
C GLY A 138 -5.70 12.85 -21.53
N GLU A 139 -6.03 11.64 -21.06
CA GLU A 139 -7.41 11.28 -20.75
C GLU A 139 -7.95 12.18 -19.62
N ARG A 140 -9.25 12.47 -19.66
CA ARG A 140 -9.91 13.50 -18.83
C ARG A 140 -10.97 12.90 -17.92
N GLU A 141 -10.66 11.76 -17.30
CA GLU A 141 -11.58 11.10 -16.38
C GLU A 141 -11.81 12.00 -15.18
N ARG A 142 -13.09 12.31 -14.94
CA ARG A 142 -13.52 13.19 -13.84
C ARG A 142 -13.72 12.45 -12.53
N ILE A 143 -13.48 11.15 -12.50
CA ILE A 143 -13.59 10.29 -11.33
C ILE A 143 -12.38 9.37 -11.27
N ALA A 144 -11.93 9.03 -10.07
CA ALA A 144 -10.83 8.10 -9.86
C ALA A 144 -11.33 6.66 -10.06
N CYS A 145 -11.26 6.18 -11.31
CA CYS A 145 -11.77 4.87 -11.72
C CYS A 145 -10.77 4.10 -12.60
N ASN A 146 -10.93 2.78 -12.62
CA ASN A 146 -10.24 1.88 -13.55
C ASN A 146 -10.79 2.03 -14.98
N ALA A 147 -10.23 1.27 -15.93
CA ALA A 147 -10.63 1.32 -17.35
C ALA A 147 -12.10 0.91 -17.59
N GLU A 148 -12.69 0.08 -16.72
CA GLU A 148 -14.11 -0.31 -16.79
C GLU A 148 -15.05 0.69 -16.10
N GLY A 149 -14.55 1.81 -15.58
CA GLY A 149 -15.35 2.81 -14.85
C GLY A 149 -15.74 2.37 -13.44
N ARG A 150 -15.11 1.32 -12.89
CA ARG A 150 -15.22 0.96 -11.47
C ARG A 150 -14.30 1.88 -10.66
N PRO A 151 -14.73 2.35 -9.48
CA PRO A 151 -13.88 3.22 -8.67
C PRO A 151 -12.63 2.44 -8.22
N LEU A 152 -11.51 3.15 -8.12
CA LEU A 152 -10.26 2.56 -7.62
C LEU A 152 -10.47 2.03 -6.19
N LEU A 153 -9.81 0.90 -5.87
CA LEU A 153 -10.02 0.13 -4.63
C LEU A 153 -11.48 -0.27 -4.36
N ARG A 154 -12.33 -0.19 -5.39
CA ARG A 154 -13.78 -0.36 -5.27
C ARG A 154 -14.40 0.56 -4.22
N CYS A 155 -13.76 1.70 -3.93
CA CYS A 155 -14.22 2.67 -2.94
C CYS A 155 -15.36 3.51 -3.51
N GLY A 156 -16.58 3.32 -2.99
CA GLY A 156 -17.78 3.97 -3.52
C GLY A 156 -17.73 5.50 -3.49
N THR A 157 -17.02 6.07 -2.52
CA THR A 157 -16.81 7.51 -2.32
C THR A 157 -16.19 8.17 -3.55
N LEU A 158 -15.25 7.50 -4.23
CA LEU A 158 -14.55 8.05 -5.40
C LEU A 158 -15.48 8.29 -6.61
N ARG A 159 -16.67 7.66 -6.65
CA ARG A 159 -17.67 7.93 -7.68
C ARG A 159 -18.39 9.26 -7.49
N GLN A 160 -18.35 9.81 -6.28
CA GLN A 160 -19.11 10.99 -5.89
C GLN A 160 -18.25 12.26 -5.90
N ILE A 161 -16.94 12.12 -6.16
CA ILE A 161 -15.99 13.21 -6.12
C ILE A 161 -15.51 13.49 -7.54
N GLU A 162 -15.71 14.72 -7.98
CA GLU A 162 -15.13 15.20 -9.23
C GLU A 162 -13.64 15.51 -9.00
N ILE A 163 -12.79 14.99 -9.89
CA ILE A 163 -11.34 15.18 -9.86
C ILE A 163 -10.82 15.80 -11.14
N GLU A 164 -9.67 16.46 -11.02
CA GLU A 164 -8.78 16.78 -12.13
C GLU A 164 -7.65 15.74 -12.18
N PRO A 165 -7.48 14.97 -13.28
CA PRO A 165 -6.46 13.93 -13.37
C PRO A 165 -5.05 14.41 -13.06
N SER A 166 -4.68 15.60 -13.52
CA SER A 166 -3.37 16.20 -13.23
C SER A 166 -3.17 16.49 -11.74
N GLY A 167 -4.25 16.84 -11.02
CA GLY A 167 -4.21 16.97 -9.57
C GLY A 167 -4.00 15.63 -8.87
N VAL A 168 -4.62 14.55 -9.35
CA VAL A 168 -4.38 13.20 -8.82
C VAL A 168 -2.93 12.77 -9.06
N LEU A 169 -2.35 13.06 -10.24
CA LEU A 169 -0.94 12.79 -10.53
C LEU A 169 0.00 13.53 -9.55
N ARG A 170 -0.29 14.80 -9.22
CA ARG A 170 0.47 15.53 -8.17
C ARG A 170 0.39 14.81 -6.84
N GLY A 171 -0.80 14.38 -6.45
CA GLY A 171 -1.03 13.64 -5.20
C GLY A 171 -0.25 12.33 -5.15
N LEU A 172 -0.30 11.53 -6.23
CA LEU A 172 0.43 10.26 -6.33
C LEU A 172 1.94 10.48 -6.22
N TYR A 173 2.46 11.47 -6.95
CA TYR A 173 3.89 11.83 -6.90
C TYR A 173 4.32 12.27 -5.50
N LEU A 174 3.58 13.20 -4.89
CA LEU A 174 3.94 13.74 -3.58
C LEU A 174 3.80 12.67 -2.49
N GLY A 175 2.73 11.86 -2.56
CA GLY A 175 2.47 10.76 -1.66
C GLY A 175 3.60 9.73 -1.67
N GLY A 176 3.91 9.14 -2.82
CA GLY A 176 4.96 8.12 -2.89
C GLY A 176 6.37 8.66 -2.64
N MET A 177 6.64 9.94 -2.94
CA MET A 177 7.94 10.54 -2.64
C MET A 177 8.14 10.79 -1.14
N ARG A 178 7.11 11.25 -0.41
CA ARG A 178 7.23 11.73 0.99
C ARG A 178 7.76 10.65 1.93
N ASP A 179 7.44 9.39 1.64
CA ASP A 179 7.72 8.25 2.53
C ASP A 179 9.10 7.64 2.33
N SER A 180 9.79 8.02 1.25
CA SER A 180 11.18 7.64 1.04
C SER A 180 12.10 8.14 2.16
N ALA A 181 13.05 7.28 2.56
CA ALA A 181 14.02 7.59 3.60
C ALA A 181 14.83 8.86 3.26
N GLU A 182 15.16 9.06 1.98
CA GLU A 182 15.89 10.21 1.48
C GLU A 182 15.11 11.52 1.66
N ILE A 183 13.80 11.53 1.40
CA ILE A 183 12.95 12.71 1.56
C ILE A 183 12.75 13.04 3.03
N ARG A 184 12.46 12.04 3.87
CA ARG A 184 12.34 12.24 5.33
C ARG A 184 13.64 12.73 5.95
N LYS A 185 14.79 12.21 5.51
CA LYS A 185 16.12 12.71 5.92
C LYS A 185 16.32 14.16 5.52
N LEU A 186 15.99 14.53 4.28
CA LEU A 186 16.10 15.91 3.83
C LEU A 186 15.14 16.85 4.58
N ALA A 187 13.93 16.39 4.92
CA ALA A 187 12.99 17.16 5.73
C ALA A 187 13.53 17.43 7.14
N ASN A 188 14.13 16.41 7.79
CA ASN A 188 14.83 16.57 9.06
C ASN A 188 15.93 17.64 8.98
N GLU A 189 16.77 17.60 7.95
CA GLU A 189 17.87 18.56 7.77
C GLU A 189 17.36 19.98 7.48
N ARG A 190 16.35 20.10 6.61
CA ARG A 190 15.80 21.37 6.13
C ARG A 190 15.00 22.12 7.19
N TYR A 191 14.19 21.41 7.94
CA TYR A 191 13.25 22.01 8.90
C TYR A 191 13.67 21.85 10.38
N GLY A 192 14.77 21.13 10.64
CA GLY A 192 15.27 20.94 12.00
C GLY A 192 14.35 20.08 12.87
N ILE A 193 13.58 19.18 12.26
CA ILE A 193 12.68 18.25 12.94
C ILE A 193 13.34 16.87 13.16
N GLN A 194 12.66 16.02 13.92
CA GLN A 194 13.08 14.65 14.17
C GLN A 194 11.98 13.68 13.74
N MET A 195 12.10 13.17 12.53
CA MET A 195 11.30 12.09 11.98
C MET A 195 12.12 10.81 11.95
N GLY A 196 11.49 9.71 12.35
CA GLY A 196 11.96 8.37 12.07
C GLY A 196 11.82 8.03 10.59
N TYR A 197 12.80 7.31 10.06
CA TYR A 197 12.78 6.83 8.68
C TYR A 197 13.52 5.51 8.55
N GLY A 198 13.26 4.83 7.44
CA GLY A 198 13.74 3.49 7.15
C GLY A 198 13.20 3.07 5.79
N LYS A 199 13.44 1.82 5.42
CA LYS A 199 12.96 1.28 4.15
C LYS A 199 12.67 -0.21 4.28
N CYS A 200 11.65 -0.68 3.55
CA CYS A 200 11.41 -2.10 3.39
C CYS A 200 12.51 -2.74 2.53
N ARG A 201 13.01 -3.88 3.00
CA ARG A 201 14.11 -4.64 2.39
C ARG A 201 13.73 -6.12 2.36
N LEU A 202 14.22 -6.83 1.35
CA LEU A 202 14.24 -8.29 1.37
C LEU A 202 15.32 -8.73 2.37
N VAL A 203 14.90 -9.32 3.48
CA VAL A 203 15.75 -9.73 4.61
C VAL A 203 15.88 -11.25 4.65
N ASP A 204 17.12 -11.76 4.58
CA ASP A 204 17.41 -13.17 4.85
C ASP A 204 17.28 -13.45 6.36
N GLN A 205 16.26 -14.24 6.72
CA GLN A 205 15.95 -14.53 8.12
C GLN A 205 17.04 -15.35 8.82
N ALA A 206 17.75 -16.22 8.10
CA ALA A 206 18.83 -17.01 8.70
C ALA A 206 20.02 -16.12 9.04
N VAL A 207 20.36 -15.18 8.15
CA VAL A 207 21.39 -14.17 8.42
C VAL A 207 20.96 -13.25 9.56
N MET A 208 19.72 -12.76 9.56
CA MET A 208 19.15 -11.93 10.64
C MET A 208 19.35 -12.58 12.02
N VAL A 209 18.95 -13.85 12.16
CA VAL A 209 19.11 -14.60 13.41
C VAL A 209 20.60 -14.80 13.76
N SER A 210 21.46 -15.02 12.77
CA SER A 210 22.91 -15.17 13.00
C SER A 210 23.59 -13.90 13.52
N LEU A 211 23.03 -12.72 13.17
CA LEU A 211 23.44 -11.41 13.69
C LEU A 211 22.86 -11.12 15.08
N GLY A 212 22.04 -12.03 15.63
CA GLY A 212 21.37 -11.82 16.91
C GLY A 212 20.23 -10.79 16.82
N LEU A 213 19.67 -10.60 15.64
CA LEU A 213 18.55 -9.71 15.37
C LEU A 213 17.25 -10.48 15.22
N ASP A 214 16.14 -9.80 15.45
CA ASP A 214 14.80 -10.23 15.04
C ASP A 214 14.09 -9.09 14.28
N GLY A 215 12.91 -9.41 13.73
CA GLY A 215 12.13 -8.44 12.97
C GLY A 215 11.66 -7.23 13.77
N TYR A 216 11.47 -7.40 15.08
CA TYR A 216 11.08 -6.30 15.96
C TYR A 216 12.23 -5.31 16.13
N GLN A 217 13.45 -5.82 16.34
CA GLN A 217 14.66 -4.99 16.42
C GLN A 217 14.86 -4.21 15.13
N LEU A 218 14.83 -4.88 13.96
CA LEU A 218 14.96 -4.21 12.65
C LEU A 218 13.92 -3.10 12.43
N ALA A 219 12.67 -3.29 12.87
CA ALA A 219 11.61 -2.33 12.64
C ALA A 219 11.56 -1.17 13.65
N LYS A 220 12.11 -1.35 14.85
CA LYS A 220 11.95 -0.40 15.98
C LYS A 220 13.25 0.30 16.40
N GLN A 221 14.42 -0.26 16.14
CA GLN A 221 15.71 0.32 16.51
C GLN A 221 16.35 1.05 15.32
N GLY A 222 17.13 2.09 15.59
CA GLY A 222 17.85 2.83 14.55
C GLY A 222 19.12 2.13 14.09
N HIS A 223 19.19 1.72 12.83
CA HIS A 223 20.31 0.97 12.25
C HIS A 223 21.16 1.72 11.22
N GLU A 224 21.04 3.06 11.11
CA GLU A 224 21.72 3.86 10.07
C GLU A 224 23.25 3.61 10.03
N HIS A 225 23.88 3.33 11.18
CA HIS A 225 25.32 3.06 11.26
C HIS A 225 25.72 1.60 10.98
N GLU A 226 24.76 0.68 10.91
CA GLU A 226 24.98 -0.76 10.77
C GLU A 226 24.66 -1.26 9.35
N LEU A 227 24.05 -0.42 8.49
CA LEU A 227 23.60 -0.83 7.14
C LEU A 227 24.72 -1.44 6.28
N GLU A 228 25.93 -0.87 6.28
CA GLU A 228 27.07 -1.42 5.54
C GLU A 228 27.55 -2.77 6.10
N GLU A 229 27.38 -3.01 7.40
CA GLU A 229 27.67 -4.31 8.01
C GLU A 229 26.62 -5.35 7.65
N PHE A 230 25.34 -4.97 7.72
CA PHE A 230 24.22 -5.82 7.32
C PHE A 230 24.35 -6.25 5.86
N GLU A 231 24.71 -5.34 4.96
CA GLU A 231 24.88 -5.64 3.55
C GLU A 231 26.07 -6.58 3.30
N ARG A 232 27.20 -6.36 3.98
CA ARG A 232 28.36 -7.27 3.91
C ARG A 232 28.07 -8.65 4.50
N ALA A 233 27.21 -8.73 5.52
CA ALA A 233 26.78 -9.98 6.12
C ALA A 233 25.79 -10.76 5.23
N GLY A 234 25.26 -10.13 4.17
CA GLY A 234 24.24 -10.72 3.30
C GLY A 234 22.85 -10.68 3.91
N LEU A 235 22.56 -9.73 4.81
CA LEU A 235 21.24 -9.58 5.41
C LEU A 235 20.20 -9.19 4.35
N PHE A 236 20.58 -8.35 3.39
CA PHE A 236 19.71 -7.90 2.32
C PHE A 236 19.87 -8.80 1.09
N ALA A 237 18.79 -9.45 0.68
CA ALA A 237 18.76 -10.36 -0.45
C ALA A 237 18.30 -9.66 -1.74
N ASP A 238 18.75 -10.18 -2.89
CA ASP A 238 18.38 -9.68 -4.21
C ASP A 238 17.13 -10.38 -4.79
N SER A 239 16.71 -11.50 -4.20
CA SER A 239 15.56 -12.31 -4.65
C SER A 239 14.69 -12.79 -3.49
N ASP A 240 13.43 -13.11 -3.80
CA ASP A 240 12.42 -13.66 -2.91
C ASP A 240 12.61 -15.18 -2.72
N ASP A 241 13.73 -15.56 -2.12
CA ASP A 241 14.01 -16.95 -1.75
C ASP A 241 13.18 -17.42 -0.53
N GLU A 242 13.13 -18.73 -0.28
CA GLU A 242 12.26 -19.32 0.77
C GLU A 242 12.54 -18.78 2.19
N ASN A 243 13.76 -18.32 2.48
CA ASN A 243 14.16 -17.75 3.77
C ASN A 243 14.13 -16.22 3.82
N VAL A 244 13.66 -15.57 2.75
CA VAL A 244 13.65 -14.12 2.61
C VAL A 244 12.26 -13.59 2.96
N GLN A 245 12.20 -12.50 3.72
CA GLN A 245 10.96 -11.77 3.98
C GLN A 245 11.13 -10.29 3.64
N TYR A 246 10.07 -9.67 3.15
CA TYR A 246 10.04 -8.22 2.97
C TYR A 246 9.74 -7.57 4.32
N MET A 247 10.73 -6.88 4.90
CA MET A 247 10.68 -6.35 6.26
C MET A 247 11.11 -4.89 6.29
N TYR A 248 10.44 -4.08 7.12
CA TYR A 248 10.85 -2.71 7.36
C TYR A 248 12.13 -2.66 8.21
N VAL A 249 13.16 -1.99 7.69
CA VAL A 249 14.41 -1.75 8.40
C VAL A 249 14.47 -0.26 8.75
N ARG A 250 14.41 0.04 10.03
CA ARG A 250 14.49 1.41 10.55
C ARG A 250 15.93 1.90 10.55
N TYR A 251 16.17 3.01 9.87
CA TYR A 251 17.49 3.62 9.81
C TYR A 251 17.66 4.57 10.98
N LYS A 252 16.67 5.44 11.20
CA LYS A 252 16.69 6.43 12.26
C LYS A 252 15.45 6.35 13.12
N GLU A 253 15.64 6.43 14.43
CA GLU A 253 14.56 6.54 15.40
C GLU A 253 13.92 7.94 15.40
N GLY A 254 12.66 7.97 15.81
CA GLY A 254 11.87 9.17 15.91
C GLY A 254 10.40 8.91 15.56
N PRO A 255 9.53 9.90 15.84
CA PRO A 255 8.14 9.91 15.45
C PRO A 255 7.92 9.57 13.97
N GLY A 256 6.75 9.01 13.68
CA GLY A 256 6.30 8.75 12.32
C GLY A 256 5.89 10.01 11.55
N ALA A 257 5.27 9.78 10.40
CA ALA A 257 4.55 10.78 9.65
C ALA A 257 3.07 10.34 9.63
N SER A 258 2.16 11.28 9.85
CA SER A 258 0.72 11.04 9.85
C SER A 258 0.19 11.00 8.42
N ASP A 259 -0.38 9.88 8.02
CA ASP A 259 -0.99 9.74 6.70
C ASP A 259 -2.22 10.65 6.53
N ASP A 260 -3.02 10.84 7.59
CA ASP A 260 -4.12 11.82 7.61
C ASP A 260 -3.60 13.24 7.31
N ALA A 261 -2.50 13.64 7.98
CA ALA A 261 -1.90 14.95 7.80
C ALA A 261 -1.36 15.14 6.38
N ALA A 262 -0.79 14.09 5.79
CA ALA A 262 -0.33 14.14 4.42
C ALA A 262 -1.49 14.35 3.44
N VAL A 263 -2.59 13.59 3.58
CA VAL A 263 -3.78 13.73 2.71
C VAL A 263 -4.38 15.14 2.84
N VAL A 264 -4.55 15.64 4.07
CA VAL A 264 -5.13 16.98 4.30
C VAL A 264 -4.20 18.09 3.83
N ALA A 265 -2.90 18.02 4.13
CA ALA A 265 -1.93 19.01 3.67
C ALA A 265 -1.86 19.04 2.14
N ALA A 266 -1.86 17.87 1.49
CA ALA A 266 -1.87 17.78 0.04
C ALA A 266 -3.12 18.43 -0.57
N GLY A 267 -4.29 18.18 0.03
CA GLY A 267 -5.55 18.81 -0.36
C GLY A 267 -5.56 20.32 -0.20
N LYS A 268 -4.98 20.83 0.88
CA LYS A 268 -4.92 22.26 1.18
C LYS A 268 -3.96 23.02 0.26
N LEU A 269 -2.82 22.42 -0.09
CA LEU A 269 -1.80 23.08 -0.91
C LEU A 269 -2.03 22.91 -2.41
N TRP A 270 -2.50 21.73 -2.85
CA TRP A 270 -2.59 21.39 -4.28
C TRP A 270 -3.99 20.97 -4.75
N GLY A 271 -4.98 21.05 -3.87
CA GLY A 271 -6.40 20.86 -4.18
C GLY A 271 -6.92 19.44 -3.92
N LEU A 272 -8.26 19.29 -3.94
CA LEU A 272 -8.95 18.05 -3.57
C LEU A 272 -8.45 16.81 -4.35
N SER A 273 -8.15 16.96 -5.64
CA SER A 273 -7.62 15.84 -6.44
C SER A 273 -6.23 15.39 -6.00
N ALA A 274 -5.40 16.31 -5.48
CA ALA A 274 -4.11 15.95 -4.90
C ALA A 274 -4.28 15.16 -3.59
N ALA A 275 -5.28 15.48 -2.76
CA ALA A 275 -5.60 14.65 -1.60
C ALA A 275 -6.00 13.22 -2.00
N VAL A 276 -6.82 13.06 -3.04
CA VAL A 276 -7.20 11.74 -3.58
C VAL A 276 -5.95 10.97 -4.05
N GLY A 277 -5.07 11.61 -4.82
CA GLY A 277 -3.83 10.97 -5.27
C GLY A 277 -2.88 10.61 -4.12
N CYS A 278 -2.79 11.48 -3.10
CA CYS A 278 -1.96 11.29 -1.93
C CYS A 278 -2.42 10.09 -1.08
N TRP A 279 -3.73 9.88 -0.97
CA TRP A 279 -4.32 8.70 -0.34
C TRP A 279 -4.15 7.43 -1.21
N LEU A 280 -4.26 7.54 -2.54
CA LEU A 280 -4.01 6.40 -3.44
C LEU A 280 -2.55 5.92 -3.37
N ALA A 281 -1.58 6.82 -3.15
CA ALA A 281 -0.18 6.44 -2.94
C ALA A 281 -0.02 5.62 -1.64
N ASP A 282 -0.59 6.08 -0.53
CA ASP A 282 -0.62 5.34 0.74
C ASP A 282 -1.30 3.96 0.59
N ALA A 283 -2.36 3.89 -0.22
CA ALA A 283 -2.99 2.63 -0.51
C ALA A 283 -2.06 1.65 -1.26
N ILE A 284 -1.20 2.16 -2.16
CA ILE A 284 -0.17 1.34 -2.81
C ILE A 284 0.85 0.84 -1.78
N ASP A 285 1.43 1.72 -0.94
CA ASP A 285 2.38 1.33 0.13
C ASP A 285 1.78 0.26 1.06
N THR A 286 0.49 0.39 1.38
CA THR A 286 -0.19 -0.65 2.15
C THR A 286 -0.29 -1.96 1.36
N LEU A 287 -0.77 -1.92 0.12
CA LEU A 287 -1.04 -3.11 -0.69
C LEU A 287 0.24 -3.87 -1.09
N GLU A 288 1.33 -3.18 -1.41
CA GLU A 288 2.59 -3.77 -1.88
C GLU A 288 3.34 -4.58 -0.81
N LYS A 289 3.00 -4.42 0.47
CA LYS A 289 3.55 -5.25 1.57
C LYS A 289 3.26 -6.75 1.38
N TYR A 290 2.32 -7.12 0.50
CA TYR A 290 2.02 -8.50 0.17
C TYR A 290 1.56 -8.70 -1.28
N VAL A 291 2.51 -8.67 -2.21
CA VAL A 291 2.30 -8.86 -3.66
C VAL A 291 3.23 -9.94 -4.23
N PRO A 292 3.11 -10.34 -5.51
CA PRO A 292 3.97 -11.36 -6.11
C PRO A 292 5.44 -10.93 -6.21
N VAL A 293 5.71 -9.64 -6.46
CA VAL A 293 7.06 -9.08 -6.55
C VAL A 293 7.15 -7.88 -5.63
N TYR A 294 7.98 -7.99 -4.59
CA TYR A 294 8.17 -6.90 -3.63
C TYR A 294 9.04 -5.79 -4.24
N SER A 295 8.52 -4.56 -4.20
CA SER A 295 9.25 -3.34 -4.53
C SER A 295 8.61 -2.16 -3.80
N ASP A 296 9.09 -0.96 -4.09
CA ASP A 296 8.65 0.33 -3.55
C ASP A 296 7.77 1.00 -4.64
N GLN A 297 6.60 0.42 -4.91
CA GLN A 297 5.79 0.67 -6.11
C GLN A 297 5.16 2.06 -6.13
N ASP A 298 4.82 2.65 -4.98
CA ASP A 298 4.34 4.03 -4.89
C ASP A 298 5.46 5.05 -5.21
N PHE A 299 6.69 4.78 -4.76
CA PHE A 299 7.88 5.52 -5.15
C PHE A 299 8.22 5.34 -6.64
N ASP A 300 8.16 4.10 -7.15
CA ASP A 300 8.39 3.80 -8.57
C ASP A 300 7.36 4.52 -9.46
N LEU A 301 6.09 4.56 -9.04
CA LEU A 301 5.04 5.33 -9.72
C LEU A 301 5.35 6.84 -9.70
N SER A 302 5.85 7.35 -8.58
CA SER A 302 6.24 8.75 -8.46
C SER A 302 7.36 9.12 -9.44
N LEU A 303 8.40 8.28 -9.55
CA LEU A 303 9.46 8.46 -10.55
C LEU A 303 8.92 8.37 -11.99
N TYR A 304 8.00 7.45 -12.24
CA TYR A 304 7.37 7.33 -13.55
C TYR A 304 6.57 8.60 -13.91
N ILE A 305 5.79 9.15 -12.98
CA ILE A 305 5.04 10.40 -13.19
C ILE A 305 5.99 11.57 -13.46
N GLU A 306 7.06 11.72 -12.67
CA GLU A 306 8.06 12.78 -12.84
C GLU A 306 8.70 12.76 -14.24
N GLN A 307 9.01 11.56 -14.74
CA GLN A 307 9.66 11.38 -16.04
C GLN A 307 8.72 11.59 -17.23
N ASN A 308 7.42 11.30 -17.06
CA ASN A 308 6.47 11.23 -18.17
C ASN A 308 5.42 12.35 -18.16
N TYR A 309 5.34 13.17 -17.11
CA TYR A 309 4.41 14.28 -16.99
C TYR A 309 5.12 15.60 -16.65
N PRO A 310 5.74 16.27 -17.64
CA PRO A 310 6.58 17.45 -17.39
C PRO A 310 5.83 18.64 -16.77
N ASP A 311 4.52 18.75 -17.00
CA ASP A 311 3.67 19.82 -16.48
C ASP A 311 3.04 19.49 -15.11
N LEU A 312 3.67 18.60 -14.33
CA LEU A 312 3.19 18.21 -13.01
C LEU A 312 2.97 19.40 -12.07
N GLY A 313 3.84 20.42 -12.15
CA GLY A 313 3.70 21.65 -11.37
C GLY A 313 4.01 21.50 -9.88
N VAL A 314 4.60 20.36 -9.48
CA VAL A 314 5.23 20.12 -8.19
C VAL A 314 6.58 19.44 -8.42
N THR A 315 7.43 19.48 -7.41
CA THR A 315 8.82 19.06 -7.45
C THR A 315 9.17 18.21 -6.23
N ARG A 316 10.37 17.64 -6.24
CA ARG A 316 10.90 16.89 -5.09
C ARG A 316 10.93 17.72 -3.81
N ASP A 317 11.18 19.03 -3.92
CA ASP A 317 11.14 19.92 -2.76
C ASP A 317 9.74 20.03 -2.14
N ASP A 318 8.70 19.95 -2.96
CA ASP A 318 7.32 19.97 -2.48
C ASP A 318 6.98 18.66 -1.74
N ALA A 319 7.61 17.54 -2.10
CA ALA A 319 7.51 16.29 -1.34
C ALA A 319 8.22 16.37 0.02
N VAL A 320 9.36 17.09 0.10
CA VAL A 320 10.02 17.39 1.39
C VAL A 320 9.14 18.27 2.27
N ASP A 321 8.50 19.28 1.67
CA ASP A 321 7.56 20.15 2.36
C ASP A 321 6.35 19.36 2.88
N LEU A 322 5.83 18.42 2.08
CA LEU A 322 4.76 17.52 2.51
C LEU A 322 5.21 16.59 3.64
N ALA A 323 6.40 16.00 3.56
CA ALA A 323 6.95 15.16 4.62
C ALA A 323 7.12 15.94 5.94
N PHE A 324 7.53 17.20 5.87
CA PHE A 324 7.54 18.09 7.04
C PHE A 324 6.13 18.33 7.58
N LEU A 325 5.16 18.64 6.71
CA LEU A 325 3.81 18.94 7.12
C LEU A 325 3.10 17.71 7.74
N SER A 326 3.42 16.51 7.29
CA SER A 326 2.89 15.26 7.87
C SER A 326 3.68 14.75 9.08
N ALA A 327 4.88 15.28 9.37
CA ALA A 327 5.68 14.84 10.50
C ALA A 327 4.96 15.01 11.84
N ILE A 328 4.88 13.92 12.61
CA ILE A 328 4.32 13.91 13.95
C ILE A 328 5.34 14.52 14.92
N PRO A 329 5.02 15.61 15.64
CA PRO A 329 5.90 16.13 16.69
C PRO A 329 6.07 15.11 17.83
N ALA A 330 7.25 15.08 18.45
CA ALA A 330 7.57 14.12 19.51
C ALA A 330 6.66 14.22 20.75
N ASP A 331 6.08 15.39 21.01
CA ASP A 331 5.11 15.62 22.08
C ASP A 331 3.66 15.31 21.69
N MET A 332 3.43 14.80 20.47
CA MET A 332 2.10 14.52 19.91
C MET A 332 1.94 13.11 19.34
N GLU A 333 2.87 12.18 19.59
CA GLU A 333 2.80 10.79 19.07
C GLU A 333 1.51 10.03 19.43
N GLU A 334 0.85 10.39 20.53
CA GLU A 334 -0.41 9.77 20.97
C GLU A 334 -1.65 10.66 20.71
N SER A 335 -1.49 11.76 19.98
CA SER A 335 -2.52 12.80 19.83
C SER A 335 -2.78 13.23 18.39
N LEU A 336 -1.99 12.77 17.43
CA LEU A 336 -2.23 12.99 16.01
C LEU A 336 -2.57 11.66 15.34
N PRO A 337 -3.63 11.63 14.52
CA PRO A 337 -4.07 10.39 13.90
C PRO A 337 -3.04 9.95 12.86
N ASP A 338 -2.77 8.64 12.83
CA ASP A 338 -1.96 8.00 11.80
C ASP A 338 -2.71 6.79 11.23
N SER A 339 -3.74 7.09 10.43
CA SER A 339 -4.68 6.11 9.92
C SER A 339 -4.02 5.22 8.87
N SER A 340 -4.04 3.91 9.12
CA SER A 340 -3.76 2.94 8.05
C SER A 340 -4.83 3.00 6.95
N LEU A 341 -4.56 2.41 5.78
CA LEU A 341 -5.58 2.24 4.73
C LEU A 341 -6.91 1.66 5.25
N ARG A 342 -6.84 0.73 6.21
CA ARG A 342 -8.03 0.18 6.88
C ARG A 342 -8.79 1.30 7.60
N ASP A 343 -8.10 2.10 8.40
CA ASP A 343 -8.72 3.14 9.24
C ASP A 343 -9.30 4.27 8.39
N PHE A 344 -8.65 4.63 7.28
CA PHE A 344 -9.21 5.55 6.29
C PHE A 344 -10.57 5.10 5.76
N LEU A 345 -10.73 3.80 5.53
CA LEU A 345 -11.93 3.21 4.95
C LEU A 345 -12.93 2.73 5.99
N GLN A 346 -12.55 2.60 7.26
CA GLN A 346 -13.43 2.05 8.29
C GLN A 346 -14.61 2.98 8.56
N ILE A 347 -15.82 2.43 8.43
CA ILE A 347 -17.06 3.18 8.63
C ILE A 347 -17.32 3.33 10.14
N ASP A 348 -17.38 4.57 10.62
CA ASP A 348 -18.00 4.87 11.90
C ASP A 348 -19.51 4.64 11.79
N ARG A 349 -19.98 3.57 12.45
CA ARG A 349 -21.40 3.17 12.43
C ARG A 349 -22.34 4.20 13.04
N LYS A 350 -21.84 5.13 13.86
CA LYS A 350 -22.66 6.19 14.47
C LYS A 350 -23.04 7.25 13.43
N HIS A 351 -22.14 7.55 12.51
CA HIS A 351 -22.29 8.64 11.55
C HIS A 351 -22.40 8.17 10.09
N ASP A 352 -22.15 6.88 9.82
CA ASP A 352 -22.02 6.30 8.48
C ASP A 352 -21.03 7.10 7.61
N GLN A 353 -19.86 7.38 8.19
CA GLN A 353 -18.75 8.11 7.57
C GLN A 353 -17.42 7.47 7.96
N CYS A 354 -16.47 7.38 7.04
CA CYS A 354 -15.09 7.00 7.34
C CYS A 354 -14.14 8.21 7.38
N ALA A 355 -12.90 8.04 7.85
CA ALA A 355 -11.92 9.12 7.96
C ALA A 355 -11.62 9.76 6.60
N LEU A 356 -11.44 8.95 5.53
CA LEU A 356 -11.25 9.44 4.17
C LEU A 356 -12.40 10.35 3.71
N GLU A 357 -13.66 9.91 3.91
CA GLU A 357 -14.85 10.70 3.58
C GLU A 357 -14.88 12.00 4.36
N SER A 358 -14.48 11.97 5.64
CA SER A 358 -14.40 13.17 6.47
C SER A 358 -13.38 14.18 5.94
N HIS A 359 -12.17 13.73 5.60
CA HIS A 359 -11.11 14.61 5.08
C HIS A 359 -11.50 15.22 3.74
N LEU A 360 -12.02 14.41 2.82
CA LEU A 360 -12.43 14.88 1.50
C LEU A 360 -13.60 15.86 1.60
N ALA A 361 -14.55 15.64 2.52
CA ALA A 361 -15.62 16.58 2.81
C ALA A 361 -15.10 17.92 3.37
N TYR A 362 -14.18 17.86 4.33
CA TYR A 362 -13.51 19.05 4.88
C TYR A 362 -12.79 19.85 3.80
N LEU A 363 -11.99 19.20 2.96
CA LEU A 363 -11.26 19.82 1.86
C LEU A 363 -12.18 20.42 0.78
N ALA A 364 -13.33 19.77 0.53
CA ALA A 364 -14.36 20.28 -0.38
C ALA A 364 -15.23 21.40 0.25
N SER A 365 -14.97 21.80 1.50
CA SER A 365 -15.78 22.77 2.25
C SER A 365 -17.27 22.38 2.33
N VAL A 366 -17.54 21.07 2.42
CA VAL A 366 -18.88 20.53 2.65
C VAL A 366 -18.99 19.98 4.08
N ALA A 367 -20.22 19.74 4.53
CA ALA A 367 -20.46 19.26 5.89
C ALA A 367 -19.88 17.85 6.10
N PHE A 368 -19.26 17.64 7.26
CA PHE A 368 -18.80 16.34 7.75
C PHE A 368 -19.28 16.14 9.19
N ALA A 369 -19.36 14.89 9.64
CA ALA A 369 -19.76 14.58 11.01
C ALA A 369 -18.55 14.68 11.95
N PRO A 370 -18.71 15.23 13.17
CA PRO A 370 -17.69 15.13 14.20
C PRO A 370 -17.49 13.67 14.58
N MET A 371 -16.28 13.14 14.38
CA MET A 371 -15.95 11.74 14.65
C MET A 371 -14.54 11.61 15.19
N ASP A 372 -14.30 10.50 15.89
CA ASP A 372 -13.00 10.11 16.38
C ASP A 372 -12.14 9.58 15.22
N LEU A 373 -10.87 9.98 15.18
CA LEU A 373 -9.86 9.47 14.25
C LEU A 373 -8.88 8.57 14.99
N ASP A 374 -8.25 7.66 14.25
CA ASP A 374 -7.21 6.71 14.72
C ASP A 374 -7.44 6.19 16.15
N HIS A 375 -8.45 5.33 16.32
CA HIS A 375 -8.80 4.72 17.61
C HIS A 375 -9.16 5.70 18.75
N GLY A 376 -9.49 6.95 18.42
CA GLY A 376 -9.91 7.96 19.41
C GLY A 376 -8.78 8.78 20.00
N GLN A 377 -7.63 8.86 19.32
CA GLN A 377 -6.53 9.74 19.71
C GLN A 377 -6.93 11.23 19.65
N CYS A 378 -7.73 11.61 18.65
CA CYS A 378 -8.33 12.93 18.56
C CYS A 378 -9.63 12.89 17.75
N THR A 379 -10.40 13.97 17.82
CA THR A 379 -11.51 14.19 16.89
C THR A 379 -11.03 14.80 15.59
N ASN A 380 -11.75 14.57 14.49
CA ASN A 380 -11.45 15.22 13.22
C ASN A 380 -11.48 16.75 13.30
N ILE A 381 -12.30 17.34 14.17
CA ILE A 381 -12.33 18.80 14.40
C ILE A 381 -10.99 19.27 14.99
N GLU A 382 -10.51 18.63 16.05
CA GLU A 382 -9.23 18.98 16.68
C GLU A 382 -8.06 18.80 15.72
N PHE A 383 -8.10 17.72 14.93
CA PHE A 383 -7.12 17.45 13.89
C PHE A 383 -7.11 18.53 12.79
N TYR A 384 -8.27 18.92 12.27
CA TYR A 384 -8.33 19.99 11.26
C TYR A 384 -7.87 21.33 11.81
N ASP A 385 -8.24 21.68 13.05
CA ASP A 385 -7.74 22.89 13.72
C ASP A 385 -6.20 22.85 13.89
N TYR A 386 -5.63 21.69 14.17
CA TYR A 386 -4.19 21.49 14.19
C TYR A 386 -3.58 21.71 12.79
N MET A 387 -4.16 21.13 11.75
CA MET A 387 -3.67 21.25 10.38
C MET A 387 -3.69 22.71 9.89
N GLU A 388 -4.76 23.46 10.17
CA GLU A 388 -4.82 24.89 9.82
C GLU A 388 -3.70 25.68 10.50
N LYS A 389 -3.48 25.50 11.81
CA LYS A 389 -2.39 26.17 12.54
C LYS A 389 -1.02 25.81 11.99
N ARG A 390 -0.81 24.53 11.67
CA ARG A 390 0.45 24.04 11.10
C ARG A 390 0.71 24.70 9.75
N LEU A 391 -0.29 24.75 8.87
CA LEU A 391 -0.21 25.40 7.56
C LEU A 391 -0.08 26.93 7.65
N GLU A 392 -0.75 27.60 8.59
CA GLU A 392 -0.61 29.04 8.82
C GLU A 392 0.82 29.43 9.23
N SER A 393 1.48 28.58 10.00
CA SER A 393 2.88 28.77 10.42
C SER A 393 3.91 28.30 9.40
N PHE A 394 3.48 27.59 8.36
CA PHE A 394 4.37 26.95 7.40
C PHE A 394 5.01 27.98 6.46
N GLN A 395 6.33 27.94 6.38
CA GLN A 395 7.11 28.68 5.39
C GLN A 395 8.05 27.71 4.68
N PRO A 396 7.90 27.51 3.36
CA PRO A 396 8.81 26.67 2.60
C PRO A 396 10.25 27.14 2.74
N VAL A 397 11.14 26.22 3.12
CA VAL A 397 12.59 26.45 3.13
C VAL A 397 13.15 25.79 1.88
N ARG A 398 13.74 26.57 0.97
CA ARG A 398 14.28 26.07 -0.31
C ARG A 398 15.80 25.98 -0.26
#